data_AF-A0AAT9HYP5-F1
#
_entry.id   AF-A0AAT9HYP5-F1
#
_cell.length_a   1.000
_cell.length_b   1.000
_cell.length_c   1.000
_cell.angle_alpha   90.00
_cell.angle_beta   90.00
_cell.angle_gamma   90.00
#
_symmetry.space_group_name_H-M   'P 1'
#
loop_
_entity.id
_entity.type
_entity.pdbx_description
1 polymer ?
#
loop_
_entity_poly.entity_id
_entity_poly.type
_entity_poly.pdbx_seq_one_letter_code
_entity_poly.pdbx_strand_id
1 'polypeptide(L)'
;MTLRIGNFSGFYGDRFDALREMLTGGGADVLTGDYLAELTMLILARDRLKDPAAGYARTFLRQLEETLGLAHERGVRIVTNAGGLNPAGLADAVRALAGRLGIPVRVAHVEGDDLTARYPGSLAAHAYLGGFGIAECLRAGADVVVTGRVTDAALVTGPAAAHFGWGPAEYDRLAGAVVAGHVLECGAQATGGNYAFFGERPPGDLRRPGFPSPRSTRTAAASSPSTPAPAASSTPAPSPRNCCTRPAAPGTRGRTSPRGWTPYGCGRTGRTGCASKGYGEKRRRPCSRRGSTGSAGSATRSCSSSPGSASRPRRAW
;
A
#
# COMPACT_ATOMS: atom_id res chain seq x y z
N MET A 1 1.43 -20.96 -18.43
CA MET A 1 1.06 -19.53 -18.31
C MET A 1 2.03 -18.87 -17.35
N THR A 2 2.49 -17.68 -17.69
CA THR A 2 3.54 -16.93 -16.98
C THR A 2 2.96 -15.58 -16.62
N LEU A 3 3.25 -15.08 -15.41
CA LEU A 3 2.85 -13.77 -14.92
C LEU A 3 4.10 -12.93 -14.65
N ARG A 4 4.17 -11.74 -15.23
CA ARG A 4 5.27 -10.78 -15.03
C ARG A 4 4.75 -9.60 -14.23
N ILE A 5 5.33 -9.39 -13.07
CA ILE A 5 4.98 -8.29 -12.18
C ILE A 5 6.19 -7.36 -12.11
N GLY A 6 5.98 -6.07 -12.29
CA GLY A 6 7.00 -5.05 -12.07
C GLY A 6 6.57 -4.10 -10.97
N ASN A 7 7.51 -3.41 -10.35
CA ASN A 7 7.23 -2.36 -9.38
C ASN A 7 7.63 -0.98 -9.94
N PHE A 8 6.95 0.08 -9.53
CA PHE A 8 7.28 1.46 -9.96
C PHE A 8 7.32 2.47 -8.81
N SER A 9 7.10 2.05 -7.58
CA SER A 9 7.25 2.89 -6.40
C SER A 9 7.52 2.05 -5.16
N GLY A 10 8.45 2.48 -4.32
CA GLY A 10 8.75 1.87 -3.02
C GLY A 10 8.40 2.74 -1.81
N PHE A 11 8.05 4.00 -2.00
CA PHE A 11 7.67 4.93 -0.95
C PHE A 11 6.94 6.15 -1.51
N TYR A 12 6.25 6.90 -0.65
CA TYR A 12 5.60 8.14 -1.05
C TYR A 12 6.64 9.22 -1.42
N GLY A 13 6.64 9.65 -2.68
CA GLY A 13 7.61 10.62 -3.21
C GLY A 13 8.78 9.99 -3.95
N ASP A 14 8.72 8.68 -4.24
CA ASP A 14 9.67 7.99 -5.11
C ASP A 14 9.66 8.55 -6.56
N ARG A 15 10.54 8.01 -7.40
CA ARG A 15 10.79 8.44 -8.77
C ARG A 15 9.49 8.56 -9.58
N PHE A 16 9.16 9.79 -9.94
CA PHE A 16 7.89 10.11 -10.60
C PHE A 16 7.71 9.42 -11.97
N ASP A 17 8.78 9.37 -12.77
CA ASP A 17 8.77 8.78 -14.13
C ASP A 17 8.86 7.25 -14.16
N ALA A 18 9.02 6.57 -13.02
CA ALA A 18 9.19 5.12 -12.95
C ALA A 18 8.02 4.33 -13.58
N LEU A 19 6.77 4.77 -13.39
CA LEU A 19 5.61 4.09 -14.00
C LEU A 19 5.71 4.12 -15.53
N ARG A 20 6.11 5.26 -16.11
CA ARG A 20 6.29 5.41 -17.55
C ARG A 20 7.46 4.57 -18.06
N GLU A 21 8.58 4.57 -17.34
CA GLU A 21 9.74 3.73 -17.66
C GLU A 21 9.38 2.25 -17.67
N MET A 22 8.65 1.77 -16.66
CA MET A 22 8.22 0.37 -16.57
C MET A 22 7.22 0.01 -17.67
N LEU A 23 6.31 0.92 -18.00
CA LEU A 23 5.38 0.71 -19.10
C LEU A 23 6.12 0.64 -20.43
N THR A 24 7.06 1.54 -20.71
CA THR A 24 7.80 1.64 -21.98
C THR A 24 8.88 0.55 -22.14
N GLY A 25 9.58 0.21 -21.06
CA GLY A 25 10.64 -0.81 -20.99
C GLY A 25 10.16 -2.25 -21.17
N GLY A 26 8.85 -2.47 -21.06
CA GLY A 26 8.14 -3.62 -21.63
C GLY A 26 7.96 -4.83 -20.72
N GLY A 27 6.91 -5.60 -21.03
CA GLY A 27 6.74 -6.99 -20.63
C GLY A 27 5.98 -7.26 -19.33
N ALA A 28 5.64 -6.27 -18.51
CA ALA A 28 4.83 -6.49 -17.31
C ALA A 28 3.36 -6.76 -17.66
N ASP A 29 2.75 -7.75 -17.02
CA ASP A 29 1.30 -7.96 -17.05
C ASP A 29 0.62 -7.12 -15.96
N VAL A 30 1.33 -6.91 -14.84
CA VAL A 30 0.88 -6.12 -13.69
C VAL A 30 2.01 -5.23 -13.20
N LEU A 31 1.68 -3.97 -12.91
CA LEU A 31 2.59 -3.02 -12.27
C LEU A 31 2.09 -2.66 -10.87
N THR A 32 2.98 -2.76 -9.88
CA THR A 32 2.70 -2.46 -8.47
C THR A 32 3.32 -1.13 -8.07
N GLY A 33 2.62 -0.38 -7.23
CA GLY A 33 3.14 0.84 -6.63
C GLY A 33 2.93 0.85 -5.13
N ASP A 34 4.04 0.84 -4.38
CA ASP A 34 4.07 0.90 -2.93
C ASP A 34 4.40 2.32 -2.43
N TYR A 35 3.52 2.88 -1.60
CA TYR A 35 3.56 4.26 -1.13
C TYR A 35 3.58 4.37 0.40
N LEU A 36 3.26 3.31 1.13
CA LEU A 36 2.87 3.43 2.54
C LEU A 36 4.00 3.01 3.48
N ALA A 37 4.56 3.98 4.20
CA ALA A 37 5.34 3.77 5.41
C ALA A 37 4.59 4.36 6.62
N GLU A 38 5.05 4.09 7.84
CA GLU A 38 4.48 4.61 9.09
C GLU A 38 4.41 6.15 9.07
N LEU A 39 5.48 6.79 8.57
CA LEU A 39 5.51 8.24 8.39
C LEU A 39 4.47 8.72 7.37
N THR A 40 4.31 8.01 6.25
CA THR A 40 3.30 8.33 5.24
C THR A 40 1.90 8.27 5.85
N MET A 41 1.59 7.22 6.62
CA MET A 41 0.29 7.08 7.28
C MET A 41 -0.02 8.28 8.18
N LEU A 42 0.97 8.79 8.93
CA LEU A 42 0.81 10.00 9.74
C LEU A 42 0.54 11.25 8.88
N ILE A 43 1.27 11.42 7.78
CA ILE A 43 1.08 12.55 6.85
C ILE A 43 -0.34 12.53 6.28
N LEU A 44 -0.78 11.37 5.78
CA LEU A 44 -2.10 11.20 5.19
C LEU A 44 -3.22 11.36 6.22
N ALA A 45 -3.02 10.92 7.47
CA ALA A 45 -3.97 11.17 8.56
C ALA A 45 -4.13 12.67 8.86
N ARG A 46 -3.02 13.42 8.88
CA ARG A 46 -3.05 14.88 9.04
C ARG A 46 -3.74 15.59 7.88
N ASP A 47 -3.55 15.11 6.66
CA ASP A 47 -4.26 15.64 5.49
C ASP A 47 -5.77 15.37 5.61
N ARG A 48 -6.17 14.15 6.01
CA ARG A 48 -7.58 13.78 6.20
C ARG A 48 -8.27 14.56 7.34
N LEU A 49 -7.52 14.97 8.37
CA LEU A 49 -8.03 15.86 9.42
C LEU A 49 -8.37 17.26 8.90
N LYS A 50 -7.61 17.76 7.90
CA LYS A 50 -7.87 19.07 7.29
C LYS A 50 -8.98 19.00 6.25
N ASP A 51 -9.00 17.93 5.48
CA ASP A 51 -9.98 17.66 4.43
C ASP A 51 -10.39 16.18 4.48
N PRO A 52 -11.63 15.85 4.88
CA PRO A 52 -12.12 14.47 4.94
C PRO A 52 -12.04 13.72 3.59
N ALA A 53 -11.99 14.42 2.46
CA ALA A 53 -11.84 13.83 1.13
C ALA A 53 -10.39 13.45 0.78
N ALA A 54 -9.40 13.93 1.55
CA ALA A 54 -8.00 13.60 1.37
C ALA A 54 -7.63 12.23 2.00
N GLY A 55 -6.35 12.01 2.32
CA GLY A 55 -5.88 10.79 2.98
C GLY A 55 -5.31 9.72 2.04
N TYR A 56 -5.00 10.08 0.79
CA TYR A 56 -4.34 9.22 -0.20
C TYR A 56 -3.16 9.94 -0.88
N ALA A 57 -2.26 9.19 -1.51
CA ALA A 57 -1.07 9.71 -2.17
C ALA A 57 -1.43 10.40 -3.51
N ARG A 58 -1.55 11.73 -3.49
CA ARG A 58 -1.91 12.55 -4.67
C ARG A 58 -0.92 12.44 -5.83
N THR A 59 0.35 12.11 -5.56
CA THR A 59 1.36 11.94 -6.61
C THR A 59 1.01 10.80 -7.56
N PHE A 60 0.36 9.73 -7.07
CA PHE A 60 -0.09 8.62 -7.92
C PHE A 60 -1.06 9.09 -9.01
N LEU A 61 -2.02 9.98 -8.69
CA LEU A 61 -2.94 10.53 -9.70
C LEU A 61 -2.21 11.25 -10.82
N ARG A 62 -1.16 12.01 -10.49
CA ARG A 62 -0.35 12.72 -11.47
C ARG A 62 0.47 11.76 -12.34
N GLN A 63 1.02 10.70 -11.75
CA GLN A 63 1.69 9.65 -12.52
C GLN A 63 0.71 8.96 -13.48
N LEU A 64 -0.50 8.69 -12.99
CA LEU A 64 -1.55 8.02 -13.76
C LEU A 64 -2.07 8.91 -14.89
N GLU A 65 -2.18 10.22 -14.68
CA GLU A 65 -2.60 11.17 -15.72
C GLU A 65 -1.70 11.10 -16.97
N GLU A 66 -0.40 10.87 -16.80
CA GLU A 66 0.55 10.75 -17.90
C GLU A 66 0.64 9.33 -18.51
N THR A 67 0.13 8.31 -17.82
CA THR A 67 0.44 6.90 -18.13
C THR A 67 -0.76 5.99 -18.27
N LEU A 68 -1.97 6.42 -17.88
CA LEU A 68 -3.17 5.59 -17.91
C LEU A 68 -3.50 5.09 -19.32
N GLY A 69 -3.34 5.95 -20.33
CA GLY A 69 -3.60 5.59 -21.72
C GLY A 69 -2.66 4.47 -22.18
N LEU A 70 -1.37 4.65 -21.91
CA LEU A 70 -0.34 3.66 -22.24
C LEU A 70 -0.54 2.33 -21.50
N ALA A 71 -0.93 2.36 -20.22
CA ALA A 71 -1.23 1.16 -19.46
C ALA A 71 -2.43 0.41 -20.05
N HIS A 72 -3.49 1.14 -20.41
CA HIS A 72 -4.69 0.56 -21.03
C HIS A 72 -4.39 -0.05 -22.41
N GLU A 73 -3.70 0.69 -23.28
CA GLU A 73 -3.30 0.22 -24.63
C GLU A 73 -2.45 -1.06 -24.57
N ARG A 74 -1.56 -1.17 -23.58
CA ARG A 74 -0.71 -2.35 -23.39
C ARG A 74 -1.39 -3.47 -22.60
N GLY A 75 -2.61 -3.27 -22.11
CA GLY A 75 -3.33 -4.23 -21.28
C GLY A 75 -2.67 -4.50 -19.93
N VAL A 76 -1.89 -3.55 -19.41
CA VAL A 76 -1.18 -3.67 -18.13
C VAL A 76 -2.10 -3.27 -16.99
N ARG A 77 -2.25 -4.14 -15.99
CA ARG A 77 -3.05 -3.82 -14.80
C ARG A 77 -2.18 -3.13 -13.75
N ILE A 78 -2.78 -2.20 -13.01
CA ILE A 78 -2.08 -1.44 -11.95
C ILE A 78 -2.65 -1.81 -10.59
N VAL A 79 -1.78 -2.11 -9.63
CA VAL A 79 -2.16 -2.40 -8.24
C VAL A 79 -1.36 -1.50 -7.31
N THR A 80 -2.01 -0.78 -6.41
CA THR A 80 -1.30 0.16 -5.53
C THR A 80 -1.94 0.28 -4.15
N ASN A 81 -1.13 0.57 -3.13
CA ASN A 81 -1.56 1.01 -1.81
C ASN A 81 -1.57 2.54 -1.64
N ALA A 82 -1.46 3.30 -2.73
CA ALA A 82 -1.58 4.76 -2.73
C ALA A 82 -2.89 5.28 -2.12
N GLY A 83 -3.90 4.43 -1.94
CA GLY A 83 -5.16 4.78 -1.29
C GLY A 83 -5.00 5.16 0.17
N GLY A 84 -3.95 4.67 0.85
CA GLY A 84 -3.63 5.09 2.22
C GLY A 84 -4.80 4.93 3.17
N LEU A 85 -5.29 6.05 3.71
CA LEU A 85 -6.41 6.10 4.65
C LEU A 85 -7.75 6.37 3.95
N ASN A 86 -7.77 6.52 2.63
CA ASN A 86 -8.97 6.77 1.83
C ASN A 86 -8.89 6.08 0.45
N PRO A 87 -8.86 4.73 0.41
CA PRO A 87 -8.80 3.99 -0.84
C PRO A 87 -10.03 4.22 -1.74
N ALA A 88 -11.21 4.39 -1.15
CA ALA A 88 -12.42 4.72 -1.91
C ALA A 88 -12.32 6.08 -2.61
N GLY A 89 -11.89 7.12 -1.89
CA GLY A 89 -11.71 8.46 -2.46
C GLY A 89 -10.67 8.50 -3.58
N LEU A 90 -9.56 7.78 -3.44
CA LEU A 90 -8.60 7.67 -4.54
C LEU A 90 -9.18 6.92 -5.74
N ALA A 91 -9.93 5.84 -5.53
CA ALA A 91 -10.59 5.14 -6.64
C ALA A 91 -11.58 6.04 -7.40
N ASP A 92 -12.35 6.87 -6.69
CA ASP A 92 -13.24 7.86 -7.31
C ASP A 92 -12.47 8.92 -8.10
N ALA A 93 -11.35 9.41 -7.55
CA ALA A 93 -10.47 10.34 -8.26
C ALA A 93 -9.86 9.72 -9.53
N VAL A 94 -9.49 8.44 -9.48
CA VAL A 94 -9.01 7.70 -10.66
C VAL A 94 -10.12 7.53 -11.70
N ARG A 95 -11.36 7.22 -11.29
CA ARG A 95 -12.52 7.15 -12.22
C ARG A 95 -12.78 8.50 -12.89
N ALA A 96 -12.74 9.59 -12.12
CA ALA A 96 -12.89 10.94 -12.66
C ALA A 96 -11.77 11.28 -13.65
N LEU A 97 -10.51 10.94 -13.33
CA LEU A 97 -9.37 11.11 -14.23
C LEU A 97 -9.56 10.31 -15.52
N ALA A 98 -9.93 9.03 -15.43
CA ALA A 98 -10.20 8.18 -16.58
C ALA A 98 -11.29 8.75 -17.48
N GLY A 99 -12.38 9.26 -16.88
CA GLY A 99 -13.47 9.93 -17.60
C GLY A 99 -13.01 11.19 -18.34
N ARG A 100 -12.18 12.04 -17.72
CA ARG A 100 -11.60 13.23 -18.38
C ARG A 100 -10.69 12.86 -19.56
N LEU A 101 -9.92 11.78 -19.43
CA LEU A 101 -9.01 11.30 -20.47
C LEU A 101 -9.71 10.46 -21.55
N GLY A 102 -10.97 10.08 -21.34
CA GLY A 102 -11.71 9.21 -22.27
C GLY A 102 -11.22 7.76 -22.31
N ILE A 103 -10.55 7.28 -21.25
CA ILE A 103 -9.94 5.93 -21.21
C ILE A 103 -10.87 4.99 -20.43
N PRO A 104 -11.37 3.90 -21.04
CA PRO A 104 -12.40 3.04 -20.43
C PRO A 104 -11.79 1.98 -19.51
N VAL A 105 -11.19 2.41 -18.39
CA VAL A 105 -10.67 1.49 -17.36
C VAL A 105 -11.68 1.18 -16.27
N ARG A 106 -11.65 -0.06 -15.77
CA ARG A 106 -12.37 -0.51 -14.58
C ARG A 106 -11.51 -0.30 -13.34
N VAL A 107 -12.01 0.49 -12.40
CA VAL A 107 -11.31 0.84 -11.16
C VAL A 107 -12.01 0.20 -9.97
N ALA A 108 -11.27 -0.56 -9.18
CA ALA A 108 -11.74 -1.17 -7.94
C ALA A 108 -10.87 -0.75 -6.76
N HIS A 109 -11.39 -0.94 -5.54
CA HIS A 109 -10.60 -0.73 -4.34
C HIS A 109 -10.83 -1.80 -3.26
N VAL A 110 -9.90 -1.88 -2.31
CA VAL A 110 -9.97 -2.75 -1.13
C VAL A 110 -10.10 -1.90 0.12
N GLU A 111 -11.06 -2.24 0.98
CA GLU A 111 -11.29 -1.65 2.30
C GLU A 111 -11.24 -2.71 3.39
N GLY A 112 -11.41 -2.29 4.65
CA GLY A 112 -11.45 -3.15 5.84
C GLY A 112 -10.18 -3.06 6.70
N ASP A 113 -9.23 -2.22 6.30
CA ASP A 113 -8.02 -1.94 7.06
C ASP A 113 -8.25 -0.91 8.18
N ASP A 114 -9.18 0.04 7.99
CA ASP A 114 -9.49 1.09 8.96
C ASP A 114 -10.18 0.53 10.23
N LEU A 115 -9.44 0.55 11.33
CA LEU A 115 -9.88 0.15 12.67
C LEU A 115 -10.04 1.36 13.60
N THR A 116 -10.01 2.59 13.10
CA THR A 116 -10.05 3.81 13.92
C THR A 116 -11.29 3.85 14.84
N ALA A 117 -12.44 3.36 14.35
CA ALA A 117 -13.66 3.24 15.17
C ALA A 117 -13.52 2.30 16.38
N ARG A 118 -12.63 1.30 16.31
CA ARG A 118 -12.36 0.34 17.40
C ARG A 118 -11.36 0.88 18.42
N TYR A 119 -10.57 1.89 18.04
CA TYR A 119 -9.52 2.48 18.87
C TYR A 119 -9.75 3.99 19.01
N PRO A 120 -10.77 4.41 19.80
CA PRO A 120 -11.08 5.82 19.98
C PRO A 120 -9.89 6.57 20.59
N GLY A 121 -9.56 7.74 20.02
CA GLY A 121 -8.41 8.55 20.43
C GLY A 121 -7.14 8.29 19.62
N SER A 122 -7.10 7.24 18.81
CA SER A 122 -6.04 7.05 17.80
C SER A 122 -6.25 8.03 16.64
N LEU A 123 -5.16 8.65 16.18
CA LEU A 123 -5.19 9.49 14.97
C LEU A 123 -5.48 8.65 13.71
N ALA A 124 -4.91 7.46 13.65
CA ALA A 124 -5.15 6.44 12.63
C ALA A 124 -4.86 5.08 13.24
N ALA A 125 -5.69 4.07 12.95
CA ALA A 125 -5.46 2.69 13.34
C ALA A 125 -5.78 1.78 12.16
N HIS A 126 -4.77 1.24 11.48
CA HIS A 126 -4.96 0.46 10.26
C HIS A 126 -4.30 -0.91 10.38
N ALA A 127 -5.02 -1.96 10.00
CA ALA A 127 -4.49 -3.32 9.91
C ALA A 127 -3.85 -3.57 8.55
N TYR A 128 -2.76 -4.33 8.53
CA TYR A 128 -2.22 -4.85 7.29
C TYR A 128 -3.12 -5.99 6.77
N LEU A 129 -3.81 -5.73 5.66
CA LEU A 129 -4.55 -6.76 4.93
C LEU A 129 -3.62 -7.59 4.03
N GLY A 130 -4.05 -8.79 3.65
CA GLY A 130 -3.35 -9.63 2.68
C GLY A 130 -3.82 -9.41 1.23
N GLY A 131 -3.26 -10.17 0.29
CA GLY A 131 -3.50 -10.02 -1.15
C GLY A 131 -4.87 -10.48 -1.68
N PHE A 132 -5.71 -11.15 -0.89
CA PHE A 132 -6.95 -11.73 -1.42
C PHE A 132 -8.00 -10.69 -1.83
N GLY A 133 -8.08 -9.54 -1.15
CA GLY A 133 -8.96 -8.44 -1.61
C GLY A 133 -8.55 -7.94 -3.00
N ILE A 134 -7.25 -7.79 -3.22
CA ILE A 134 -6.68 -7.43 -4.54
C ILE A 134 -7.03 -8.52 -5.57
N ALA A 135 -6.90 -9.80 -5.18
CA ALA A 135 -7.19 -10.91 -6.08
C ALA A 135 -8.66 -10.91 -6.54
N GLU A 136 -9.61 -10.65 -5.64
CA GLU A 136 -11.03 -10.53 -6.00
C GLU A 136 -11.27 -9.38 -6.98
N CYS A 137 -10.67 -8.19 -6.73
CA CYS A 137 -10.78 -7.05 -7.65
C CYS A 137 -10.28 -7.40 -9.06
N LEU A 138 -9.12 -8.06 -9.16
CA LEU A 138 -8.54 -8.44 -10.44
C LEU A 138 -9.35 -9.54 -11.15
N ARG A 139 -9.89 -10.52 -10.42
CA ARG A 139 -10.78 -11.55 -10.99
C ARG A 139 -12.11 -10.95 -11.47
N ALA A 140 -12.61 -9.91 -10.82
CA ALA A 140 -13.74 -9.12 -11.30
C ALA A 140 -13.41 -8.23 -12.52
N GLY A 141 -12.14 -8.21 -12.94
CA GLY A 141 -11.67 -7.54 -14.14
C GLY A 141 -11.18 -6.10 -13.93
N ALA A 142 -10.87 -5.69 -12.70
CA ALA A 142 -10.29 -4.37 -12.49
C ALA A 142 -8.97 -4.19 -13.28
N ASP A 143 -8.85 -3.06 -13.97
CA ASP A 143 -7.63 -2.62 -14.64
C ASP A 143 -6.74 -1.84 -13.65
N VAL A 144 -7.36 -1.12 -12.72
CA VAL A 144 -6.69 -0.43 -11.61
C VAL A 144 -7.30 -0.88 -10.28
N VAL A 145 -6.45 -1.36 -9.36
CA VAL A 145 -6.83 -1.71 -7.99
C VAL A 145 -6.13 -0.80 -7.01
N VAL A 146 -6.91 -0.07 -6.23
CA VAL A 146 -6.44 0.82 -5.16
C VAL A 146 -6.67 0.17 -3.80
N THR A 147 -5.70 0.21 -2.91
CA THR A 147 -5.83 -0.36 -1.57
C THR A 147 -5.41 0.65 -0.50
N GLY A 148 -5.90 0.44 0.72
CA GLY A 148 -5.39 1.08 1.92
C GLY A 148 -4.16 0.35 2.45
N ARG A 149 -4.10 0.09 3.76
CA ARG A 149 -2.98 -0.66 4.35
C ARG A 149 -3.09 -2.16 4.02
N VAL A 150 -2.16 -2.63 3.19
CA VAL A 150 -1.90 -4.05 2.92
C VAL A 150 -0.45 -4.35 3.28
N THR A 151 -0.09 -5.62 3.49
CA THR A 151 1.34 -6.01 3.50
C THR A 151 1.96 -5.66 2.16
N ASP A 152 3.21 -5.22 2.12
CA ASP A 152 3.86 -4.78 0.89
C ASP A 152 3.84 -5.90 -0.18
N ALA A 153 4.13 -7.13 0.24
CA ALA A 153 4.03 -8.34 -0.59
C ALA A 153 2.60 -8.70 -1.05
N ALA A 154 1.55 -8.10 -0.47
CA ALA A 154 0.16 -8.26 -0.93
C ALA A 154 -0.03 -7.73 -2.34
N LEU A 155 0.71 -6.67 -2.70
CA LEU A 155 0.68 -6.06 -4.03
C LEU A 155 1.12 -7.07 -5.11
N VAL A 156 1.91 -8.08 -4.74
CA VAL A 156 2.39 -9.15 -5.63
C VAL A 156 1.61 -10.45 -5.46
N THR A 157 1.33 -10.86 -4.22
CA THR A 157 0.57 -12.09 -3.94
C THR A 157 -0.88 -12.02 -4.42
N GLY A 158 -1.51 -10.84 -4.39
CA GLY A 158 -2.86 -10.62 -4.91
C GLY A 158 -2.98 -10.90 -6.41
N PRO A 159 -2.19 -10.25 -7.27
CA PRO A 159 -2.12 -10.57 -8.69
C PRO A 159 -1.77 -12.02 -8.99
N ALA A 160 -0.82 -12.61 -8.26
CA ALA A 160 -0.46 -14.01 -8.43
C ALA A 160 -1.64 -14.95 -8.12
N ALA A 161 -2.33 -14.72 -7.00
CA ALA A 161 -3.49 -15.51 -6.62
C ALA A 161 -4.66 -15.34 -7.60
N ALA A 162 -4.86 -14.14 -8.17
CA ALA A 162 -5.85 -13.92 -9.22
C ALA A 162 -5.50 -14.67 -10.51
N HIS A 163 -4.26 -14.53 -10.99
CA HIS A 163 -3.82 -15.10 -12.26
C HIS A 163 -3.79 -16.63 -12.24
N PHE A 164 -3.29 -17.24 -11.16
CA PHE A 164 -3.13 -18.69 -11.06
C PHE A 164 -4.31 -19.40 -10.38
N GLY A 165 -5.34 -18.66 -9.95
CA GLY A 165 -6.53 -19.21 -9.30
C GLY A 165 -6.23 -19.82 -7.92
N TRP A 166 -5.27 -19.26 -7.17
CA TRP A 166 -4.91 -19.79 -5.85
C TRP A 166 -5.91 -19.38 -4.79
N GLY A 167 -6.23 -20.33 -3.90
CA GLY A 167 -7.01 -20.10 -2.70
C GLY A 167 -6.13 -19.91 -1.45
N PRO A 168 -6.73 -19.61 -0.29
CA PRO A 168 -6.03 -19.36 0.96
C PRO A 168 -5.18 -20.53 1.51
N ALA A 169 -5.45 -21.75 1.04
CA ALA A 169 -4.76 -22.96 1.50
C ALA A 169 -3.53 -23.34 0.63
N GLU A 170 -3.24 -22.58 -0.43
CA GLU A 170 -2.12 -22.85 -1.35
C GLU A 170 -0.79 -22.33 -0.79
N TYR A 171 -0.43 -22.76 0.43
CA TYR A 171 0.63 -22.15 1.23
C TYR A 171 1.99 -22.08 0.53
N ASP A 172 2.43 -23.16 -0.13
CA ASP A 172 3.73 -23.19 -0.82
C ASP A 172 3.79 -22.16 -1.97
N ARG A 173 2.69 -22.01 -2.71
CA ARG A 173 2.59 -21.08 -3.82
C ARG A 173 2.53 -19.65 -3.34
N LEU A 174 1.74 -19.41 -2.27
CA LEU A 174 1.67 -18.12 -1.59
C LEU A 174 3.02 -17.72 -1.00
N ALA A 175 3.75 -18.65 -0.38
CA ALA A 175 5.10 -18.40 0.14
C ALA A 175 6.06 -17.98 -0.98
N GLY A 176 6.05 -18.66 -2.12
CA GLY A 176 6.85 -18.25 -3.28
C GLY A 176 6.50 -16.85 -3.79
N ALA A 177 5.21 -16.50 -3.82
CA ALA A 177 4.78 -15.16 -4.20
C ALA A 177 5.12 -14.09 -3.14
N VAL A 178 5.14 -14.43 -1.85
CA VAL A 178 5.61 -13.53 -0.78
C VAL A 178 7.11 -13.23 -0.95
N VAL A 179 7.93 -14.25 -1.22
CA VAL A 179 9.36 -14.05 -1.50
C VAL A 179 9.57 -13.15 -2.72
N ALA A 180 8.84 -13.40 -3.82
CA ALA A 180 8.89 -12.53 -4.99
C ALA A 180 8.41 -11.09 -4.66
N GLY A 181 7.40 -10.96 -3.79
CA GLY A 181 6.90 -9.70 -3.27
C GLY A 181 7.98 -8.89 -2.58
N HIS A 182 8.66 -9.48 -1.60
CA HIS A 182 9.75 -8.82 -0.86
C HIS A 182 10.94 -8.40 -1.72
N VAL A 183 11.19 -9.10 -2.85
CA VAL A 183 12.23 -8.69 -3.81
C VAL A 183 11.78 -7.50 -4.68
N LEU A 184 10.46 -7.39 -4.91
CA LEU A 184 9.84 -6.39 -5.77
C LEU A 184 9.47 -5.08 -5.07
N GLU A 185 9.00 -5.19 -3.84
CA GLU A 185 8.52 -4.09 -3.02
C GLU A 185 9.66 -3.17 -2.57
N CYS A 186 9.33 -2.07 -1.90
CA CYS A 186 10.30 -1.05 -1.46
C CYS A 186 11.16 -0.44 -2.58
N GLY A 187 10.80 -0.65 -3.85
CA GLY A 187 11.36 0.06 -5.00
C GLY A 187 12.62 -0.60 -5.56
N ALA A 188 13.73 0.16 -5.65
CA ALA A 188 14.94 -0.28 -6.32
C ALA A 188 15.93 -1.02 -5.39
N GLN A 189 15.52 -1.48 -4.20
CA GLN A 189 16.45 -2.01 -3.19
C GLN A 189 17.26 -3.20 -3.71
N ALA A 190 16.60 -4.17 -4.36
CA ALA A 190 17.24 -5.37 -4.91
C ALA A 190 18.17 -5.09 -6.11
N THR A 191 18.13 -3.88 -6.67
CA THR A 191 18.85 -3.48 -7.88
C THR A 191 19.84 -2.35 -7.61
N GLY A 192 20.17 -2.09 -6.34
CA GLY A 192 21.20 -1.13 -5.93
C GLY A 192 20.69 0.12 -5.21
N GLY A 193 19.38 0.25 -4.99
CA GLY A 193 18.77 1.38 -4.28
C GLY A 193 19.16 1.48 -2.80
N ASN A 194 19.62 0.38 -2.19
CA ASN A 194 20.15 0.34 -0.81
C ASN A 194 21.68 0.17 -0.76
N TYR A 195 22.41 0.68 -1.75
CA TYR A 195 23.87 0.56 -1.79
C TYR A 195 24.55 1.51 -0.79
N ALA A 196 25.12 0.94 0.29
CA ALA A 196 25.74 1.71 1.37
C ALA A 196 27.11 2.33 1.02
N PHE A 197 27.79 1.82 -0.02
CA PHE A 197 29.14 2.25 -0.39
C PHE A 197 29.14 3.31 -1.49
N PHE A 198 28.30 4.34 -1.35
CA PHE A 198 28.07 5.36 -2.37
C PHE A 198 29.33 6.15 -2.79
N GLY A 199 30.43 6.06 -2.02
CA GLY A 199 31.73 6.62 -2.38
C GLY A 199 32.58 5.78 -3.35
N GLU A 200 32.22 4.51 -3.60
CA GLU A 200 32.99 3.60 -4.45
C GLU A 200 32.60 3.66 -5.94
N ARG A 201 31.51 4.36 -6.26
CA ARG A 201 30.96 4.46 -7.62
C ARG A 201 30.88 5.93 -8.05
N PRO A 202 31.04 6.23 -9.34
CA PRO A 202 30.72 7.56 -9.86
C PRO A 202 29.31 7.98 -9.46
N PRO A 203 29.08 9.24 -9.05
CA PRO A 203 27.75 9.72 -8.66
C PRO A 203 26.68 9.57 -9.76
N GLY A 204 27.08 9.46 -11.03
CA GLY A 204 26.17 9.19 -12.14
C GLY A 204 25.50 7.82 -12.07
N ASP A 205 26.24 6.80 -11.65
CA ASP A 205 25.81 5.39 -11.67
C ASP A 205 24.77 5.07 -10.60
N LEU A 206 24.77 5.84 -9.49
CA LEU A 206 23.89 5.62 -8.34
C LEU A 206 22.57 6.41 -8.43
N ARG A 207 22.44 7.34 -9.38
CA ARG A 207 21.27 8.26 -9.46
C ARG A 207 20.01 7.60 -9.98
N ARG A 208 20.11 6.52 -10.75
CA ARG A 208 18.97 5.95 -11.47
C ARG A 208 18.96 4.41 -11.44
N PRO A 209 18.89 3.79 -10.25
CA PRO A 209 18.76 2.34 -10.16
C PRO A 209 17.45 1.89 -10.83
N GLY A 210 17.47 0.74 -11.51
CA GLY A 210 16.30 0.18 -12.18
C GLY A 210 15.31 -0.40 -11.18
N PHE A 211 14.02 -0.49 -11.51
CA PHE A 211 13.08 -1.25 -10.68
C PHE A 211 13.16 -2.75 -11.02
N PRO A 212 13.04 -3.66 -10.02
CA PRO A 212 13.02 -5.09 -10.28
C PRO A 212 11.77 -5.50 -11.06
N SER A 213 11.91 -6.52 -11.90
CA SER A 213 10.79 -7.20 -12.57
C SER A 213 11.04 -8.72 -12.62
N PRO A 214 10.45 -9.52 -11.73
CA PRO A 214 10.49 -10.96 -11.81
C PRO A 214 9.46 -11.50 -12.80
N ARG A 215 9.82 -12.65 -13.36
CA ARG A 215 8.91 -13.54 -14.07
C ARG A 215 8.45 -14.62 -13.09
N SER A 216 7.14 -14.72 -12.86
CA SER A 216 6.50 -15.75 -12.05
C SER A 216 5.89 -16.84 -12.93
N THR A 217 6.12 -18.11 -12.60
CA THR A 217 5.57 -19.26 -13.31
C THR A 217 4.73 -20.12 -12.37
N ARG A 218 3.81 -20.91 -12.94
CA ARG A 218 2.83 -21.75 -12.19
C ARG A 218 3.48 -22.70 -11.17
N THR A 219 4.72 -23.10 -11.41
CA THR A 219 5.60 -23.80 -10.46
C THR A 219 6.48 -22.75 -9.82
N ALA A 220 6.25 -22.40 -8.55
CA ALA A 220 6.93 -21.31 -7.87
C ALA A 220 8.47 -21.44 -7.91
N ALA A 221 9.07 -20.85 -8.93
CA ALA A 221 10.47 -20.53 -9.03
C ALA A 221 10.51 -19.07 -9.49
N ALA A 222 10.78 -18.16 -8.56
CA ALA A 222 11.09 -16.78 -8.90
C ALA A 222 12.36 -16.81 -9.76
N SER A 223 12.22 -16.68 -11.08
CA SER A 223 13.38 -16.49 -11.93
C SER A 223 13.95 -15.09 -11.71
N SER A 224 15.28 -15.00 -11.63
CA SER A 224 16.07 -13.82 -11.30
C SER A 224 15.55 -12.53 -11.97
N PRO A 225 15.60 -11.37 -11.28
CA PRO A 225 15.20 -10.11 -11.86
C PRO A 225 16.03 -9.82 -13.11
N SER A 226 15.38 -9.55 -14.23
CA SER A 226 16.03 -8.98 -15.42
C SER A 226 15.92 -7.47 -15.35
N THR A 227 17.06 -6.77 -15.26
CA THR A 227 17.13 -5.31 -15.46
C THR A 227 17.12 -5.02 -16.96
N PRO A 228 16.33 -4.05 -17.47
CA PRO A 228 16.58 -3.51 -18.80
C PRO A 228 17.98 -2.85 -18.80
N ALA A 229 18.90 -3.40 -19.59
CA ALA A 229 20.28 -2.96 -19.61
C ALA A 229 20.41 -1.57 -20.27
N PRO A 230 21.13 -0.61 -19.66
CA PRO A 230 21.71 0.49 -20.43
C PRO A 230 22.89 -0.04 -21.25
N ALA A 231 23.06 0.48 -22.46
CA ALA A 231 24.15 0.10 -23.35
C ALA A 231 25.52 0.46 -22.74
N ALA A 232 26.35 -0.54 -22.39
CA ALA A 232 27.77 -0.67 -22.74
C ALA A 232 28.60 -1.54 -21.76
N SER A 233 29.54 -2.27 -22.37
CA SER A 233 30.74 -2.96 -21.85
C SER A 233 30.58 -4.10 -20.83
N SER A 234 30.80 -5.31 -21.34
CA SER A 234 31.02 -6.56 -20.60
C SER A 234 32.29 -6.54 -19.76
N THR A 235 32.18 -6.90 -18.48
CA THR A 235 33.31 -7.44 -17.70
C THR A 235 32.77 -8.54 -16.79
N PRO A 236 33.36 -9.75 -16.76
CA PRO A 236 32.81 -10.87 -16.01
C PRO A 236 33.06 -10.71 -14.50
N ALA A 237 32.04 -10.97 -13.70
CA ALA A 237 32.14 -10.99 -12.24
C ALA A 237 32.92 -12.22 -11.74
N PRO A 238 33.73 -12.12 -10.67
CA PRO A 238 34.41 -13.27 -10.09
C PRO A 238 33.44 -14.15 -9.29
N SER A 239 33.61 -15.47 -9.40
CA SER A 239 32.83 -16.50 -8.69
C SER A 239 32.92 -16.35 -7.16
N PRO A 240 31.81 -16.48 -6.40
CA PRO A 240 31.88 -16.49 -4.95
C PRO A 240 32.47 -17.81 -4.45
N ARG A 241 33.62 -17.72 -3.78
CA ARG A 241 34.19 -18.81 -2.99
C ARG A 241 33.40 -19.00 -1.71
N ASN A 242 33.10 -20.27 -1.41
CA ASN A 242 32.58 -20.85 -0.19
C ASN A 242 32.66 -20.00 1.08
N CYS A 243 31.50 -19.79 1.73
CA CYS A 243 31.44 -19.51 3.16
C CYS A 243 30.48 -20.52 3.81
N CYS A 244 31.11 -21.59 4.33
CA CYS A 244 30.72 -22.41 5.48
C CYS A 244 29.26 -22.85 5.67
N THR A 245 29.03 -24.10 5.29
CA THR A 245 27.98 -24.99 5.82
C THR A 245 28.20 -25.30 7.31
N ARG A 246 27.15 -25.23 8.13
CA ARG A 246 27.01 -26.05 9.36
C ARG A 246 25.60 -26.66 9.43
N PRO A 247 25.47 -27.93 9.86
CA PRO A 247 24.23 -28.70 9.74
C PRO A 247 23.22 -28.42 10.86
N ALA A 248 21.94 -28.58 10.54
CA ALA A 248 20.81 -28.52 11.46
C ALA A 248 20.69 -29.80 12.32
N ALA A 249 20.19 -29.65 13.55
CA ALA A 249 19.78 -30.75 14.44
C ALA A 249 18.25 -30.73 14.69
N PRO A 250 17.57 -31.86 15.00
CA PRO A 250 16.13 -32.04 14.80
C PRO A 250 15.25 -32.02 16.08
N GLY A 251 13.95 -31.78 15.90
CA GLY A 251 12.84 -32.06 16.85
C GLY A 251 12.25 -30.80 17.50
N THR A 252 10.94 -30.54 17.57
CA THR A 252 9.83 -31.43 17.95
C THR A 252 8.47 -30.86 17.49
N ARG A 253 7.46 -31.74 17.37
CA ARG A 253 6.07 -31.46 16.95
C ARG A 253 5.24 -30.84 18.08
N GLY A 254 4.30 -29.95 17.73
CA GLY A 254 3.20 -29.52 18.58
C GLY A 254 1.96 -29.13 17.76
N ARG A 255 0.82 -29.77 18.05
CA ARG A 255 -0.49 -29.66 17.37
C ARG A 255 -1.39 -28.54 17.96
N THR A 256 -2.48 -28.27 17.23
CA THR A 256 -3.79 -27.64 17.58
C THR A 256 -3.87 -26.13 17.33
N SER A 257 -4.93 -25.51 16.77
CA SER A 257 -6.25 -25.88 16.21
C SER A 257 -6.78 -24.59 15.51
N PRO A 258 -7.59 -24.65 14.42
CA PRO A 258 -7.99 -23.47 13.67
C PRO A 258 -9.29 -22.85 14.22
N ARG A 259 -9.28 -21.55 14.54
CA ARG A 259 -10.53 -20.75 14.63
C ARG A 259 -10.64 -19.88 13.39
N GLY A 260 -11.76 -20.07 12.68
CA GLY A 260 -12.04 -19.51 11.38
C GLY A 260 -11.98 -17.99 11.33
N TRP A 261 -11.27 -17.51 10.33
CA TRP A 261 -11.39 -16.14 9.80
C TRP A 261 -12.44 -16.15 8.70
N THR A 262 -13.49 -15.36 8.84
CA THR A 262 -14.42 -15.04 7.75
C THR A 262 -13.77 -14.03 6.80
N PRO A 263 -13.84 -14.22 5.47
CA PRO A 263 -13.21 -13.31 4.52
C PRO A 263 -14.00 -12.00 4.36
N TYR A 264 -13.24 -10.92 4.15
CA TYR A 264 -13.64 -9.54 3.91
C TYR A 264 -14.68 -9.42 2.78
N GLY A 265 -15.74 -8.66 3.04
CA GLY A 265 -16.81 -8.38 2.08
C GLY A 265 -16.43 -7.28 1.10
N CYS A 266 -16.60 -7.54 -0.19
CA CYS A 266 -16.65 -6.51 -1.22
C CYS A 266 -18.00 -5.78 -1.09
N GLY A 267 -17.99 -4.50 -0.75
CA GLY A 267 -19.20 -3.72 -0.52
C GLY A 267 -20.04 -3.56 -1.80
N ARG A 268 -21.24 -4.15 -1.81
CA ARG A 268 -22.39 -3.72 -2.63
C ARG A 268 -23.47 -3.19 -1.70
N THR A 269 -24.00 -2.02 -2.04
CA THR A 269 -25.06 -1.34 -1.29
C THR A 269 -26.38 -2.11 -1.31
N GLY A 270 -27.00 -2.27 -0.15
CA GLY A 270 -28.33 -2.86 0.00
C GLY A 270 -28.88 -2.71 1.42
N ARG A 271 -29.89 -1.86 1.60
CA ARG A 271 -30.66 -1.69 2.84
C ARG A 271 -31.38 -2.99 3.22
N THR A 272 -31.34 -3.37 4.49
CA THR A 272 -32.50 -3.80 5.32
C THR A 272 -32.05 -3.94 6.78
N GLY A 273 -32.90 -3.55 7.72
CA GLY A 273 -32.56 -3.31 9.12
C GLY A 273 -32.77 -4.47 10.11
N CYS A 274 -32.42 -4.14 11.36
CA CYS A 274 -32.82 -4.69 12.65
C CYS A 274 -32.64 -6.19 12.95
N ALA A 275 -31.80 -6.49 13.95
CA ALA A 275 -32.25 -7.06 15.22
C ALA A 275 -31.11 -7.03 16.27
N SER A 276 -31.46 -6.51 17.44
CA SER A 276 -30.68 -6.49 18.68
C SER A 276 -30.56 -7.89 19.30
N LYS A 277 -29.38 -8.23 19.84
CA LYS A 277 -29.24 -9.19 20.95
C LYS A 277 -28.18 -8.71 21.92
N GLY A 278 -28.64 -8.38 23.12
CA GLY A 278 -27.81 -8.01 24.25
C GLY A 278 -27.15 -9.22 24.93
N TYR A 279 -26.00 -8.96 25.52
CA TYR A 279 -25.33 -9.72 26.57
C TYR A 279 -24.49 -8.64 27.30
N GLY A 280 -24.43 -8.48 28.60
CA GLY A 280 -24.92 -9.24 29.74
C GLY A 280 -24.16 -8.61 30.92
N GLU A 281 -24.90 -7.94 31.80
CA GLU A 281 -24.40 -7.17 32.93
C GLU A 281 -23.65 -8.07 33.92
N LYS A 282 -22.40 -7.70 34.28
CA LYS A 282 -21.75 -8.16 35.52
C LYS A 282 -21.29 -6.94 36.31
N ARG A 283 -22.07 -6.61 37.34
CA ARG A 283 -21.72 -5.64 38.39
C ARG A 283 -20.90 -6.30 39.51
N ARG A 284 -20.19 -5.42 40.23
CA ARG A 284 -19.63 -5.46 41.61
C ARG A 284 -18.11 -5.69 41.64
N ARG A 285 -17.27 -4.87 42.30
CA ARG A 285 -17.47 -3.76 43.28
C ARG A 285 -16.17 -2.89 43.34
N PRO A 286 -16.20 -1.70 43.98
CA PRO A 286 -15.21 -0.63 43.82
C PRO A 286 -14.04 -0.72 44.81
N CYS A 287 -12.88 -0.19 44.43
CA CYS A 287 -11.78 0.07 45.35
C CYS A 287 -11.69 1.58 45.66
N SER A 288 -11.44 1.86 46.93
CA SER A 288 -11.70 3.07 47.69
C SER A 288 -10.77 4.26 47.41
N ARG A 289 -11.34 5.46 47.60
CA ARG A 289 -10.65 6.75 47.77
C ARG A 289 -9.57 6.71 48.86
N ARG A 290 -8.42 7.33 48.58
CA ARG A 290 -7.67 8.16 49.54
C ARG A 290 -7.43 9.52 48.90
N GLY A 291 -7.69 10.58 49.66
CA GLY A 291 -7.39 11.95 49.29
C GLY A 291 -6.40 12.59 50.28
N SER A 292 -5.74 13.64 49.81
CA SER A 292 -5.13 14.75 50.57
C SER A 292 -4.64 15.76 49.51
N THR A 293 -5.34 16.86 49.20
CA THR A 293 -5.41 18.21 49.84
C THR A 293 -4.15 19.08 49.70
N GLY A 294 -4.35 20.29 49.14
CA GLY A 294 -3.51 21.51 49.18
C GLY A 294 -3.37 22.18 47.78
N SER A 295 -4.22 23.13 47.31
CA SER A 295 -4.35 24.59 47.60
C SER A 295 -3.07 25.41 47.35
N ALA A 296 -2.99 26.61 46.75
CA ALA A 296 -3.90 27.57 46.10
C ALA A 296 -3.05 28.74 45.50
N GLY A 297 -3.66 29.60 44.65
CA GLY A 297 -3.23 30.98 44.29
C GLY A 297 -2.87 31.18 42.80
N SER A 298 -3.68 31.78 41.90
CA SER A 298 -4.10 33.20 41.70
C SER A 298 -2.91 34.15 41.48
N ALA A 299 -2.82 35.12 40.55
CA ALA A 299 -3.69 35.85 39.61
C ALA A 299 -2.74 36.43 38.51
N THR A 300 -3.13 36.98 37.35
CA THR A 300 -3.84 38.25 37.11
C THR A 300 -4.19 38.43 35.62
N ARG A 301 -5.26 39.22 35.41
CA ARG A 301 -5.85 39.72 34.16
C ARG A 301 -5.02 40.85 33.53
N SER A 302 -5.25 41.11 32.24
CA SER A 302 -5.66 42.45 31.76
C SER A 302 -6.39 42.39 30.41
N CYS A 303 -7.41 43.22 30.29
CA CYS A 303 -8.27 43.46 29.13
C CYS A 303 -7.94 44.84 28.53
N SER A 304 -8.24 45.01 27.23
CA SER A 304 -8.83 46.20 26.57
C SER A 304 -8.51 46.11 25.06
N SER A 305 -9.28 46.58 24.07
CA SER A 305 -10.64 47.13 23.92
C SER A 305 -10.85 47.35 22.40
N SER A 306 -12.02 47.04 21.84
CA SER A 306 -12.48 47.48 20.50
C SER A 306 -12.83 48.99 20.50
N PRO A 307 -13.10 49.70 19.38
CA PRO A 307 -14.18 49.46 18.37
C PRO A 307 -13.66 49.62 16.92
N GLY A 308 -14.30 49.28 15.80
CA GLY A 308 -15.70 49.18 15.40
C GLY A 308 -15.82 49.84 14.01
N SER A 309 -16.32 49.16 12.98
CA SER A 309 -17.17 49.76 11.93
C SER A 309 -17.58 48.69 10.92
N ALA A 310 -18.88 48.69 10.64
CA ALA A 310 -19.53 47.88 9.63
C ALA A 310 -19.42 48.56 8.26
N SER A 311 -19.19 47.78 7.20
CA SER A 311 -19.81 48.06 5.90
C SER A 311 -19.89 46.78 5.05
N ARG A 312 -20.97 46.70 4.28
CA ARG A 312 -21.51 45.56 3.52
C ARG A 312 -20.82 45.39 2.14
N PRO A 313 -21.16 44.34 1.35
CA PRO A 313 -20.27 43.71 0.37
C PRO A 313 -20.37 44.31 -1.04
N ARG A 314 -19.36 44.03 -1.88
CA ARG A 314 -19.48 44.04 -3.35
C ARG A 314 -18.74 42.86 -3.97
N ARG A 315 -19.46 42.13 -4.83
CA ARG A 315 -18.96 41.21 -5.85
C ARG A 315 -18.24 42.01 -6.94
N ALA A 316 -17.19 41.44 -7.54
CA ALA A 316 -17.02 41.25 -8.99
C ALA A 316 -15.56 40.85 -9.30
N TRP A 317 -15.45 39.89 -10.23
CA TRP A 317 -14.27 39.29 -10.86
C TRP A 317 -13.63 38.12 -10.11
#